data_AF-A0A2E9R4A4-F1
#
_entry.id   AF-A0A2E9R4A4-F1
#
_cell.length_a   1.000
_cell.length_b   1.000
_cell.length_c   1.000
_cell.angle_alpha   90.00
_cell.angle_beta   90.00
_cell.angle_gamma   90.00
#
_symmetry.space_group_name_H-M   'P 1'
#
loop_
_entity.id
_entity.type
_entity.pdbx_description
1 polymer ?
#
loop_
_entity_poly.entity_id
_entity_poly.type
_entity_poly.pdbx_seq_one_letter_code
_entity_poly.pdbx_strand_id
1 'polypeptide(L)'
;MGQVPAPKGLILMKSLSRRDPDRLLHMFGCDCAERALYQLQKGDDSVPVIFGELLRLKREWLEGACTSEQLRSVRAEAEALISSSFGEEECGQKMLWRSYVAASEEDAFRAAKDASMGAVLGNAELATEGMDEEDDARIDLWRETLQREKSWQKKRYLWLKKTYQWAGGRMTFLIREGTIETPDEVALHVD
;
A
#
# COMPACT_ATOMS: atom_id res chain seq x y z
N MET A 1 26.88 -17.45 -4.77
CA MET A 1 25.55 -17.62 -4.16
C MET A 1 25.45 -16.74 -2.90
N GLY A 2 25.33 -15.43 -3.09
CA GLY A 2 25.02 -14.52 -1.99
C GLY A 2 23.51 -14.35 -1.92
N GLN A 3 22.85 -15.02 -0.97
CA GLN A 3 21.45 -14.71 -0.69
C GLN A 3 21.35 -13.24 -0.30
N VAL A 4 20.57 -12.46 -1.04
CA VAL A 4 20.15 -11.13 -0.60
C VAL A 4 19.46 -11.32 0.75
N PRO A 5 20.01 -10.76 1.84
CA PRO A 5 19.47 -11.01 3.17
C PRO A 5 18.03 -10.49 3.20
N ALA A 6 17.09 -11.37 3.56
CA ALA A 6 15.71 -10.99 3.82
C ALA A 6 15.72 -9.74 4.71
N PRO A 7 15.06 -8.63 4.31
CA PRO A 7 15.21 -7.36 4.99
C PRO A 7 14.75 -7.50 6.44
N LYS A 8 15.73 -7.58 7.36
CA LYS A 8 15.49 -7.69 8.80
C LYS A 8 14.74 -6.45 9.26
N GLY A 9 13.43 -6.63 9.49
CA GLY A 9 12.55 -5.64 10.09
C GLY A 9 12.36 -4.40 9.24
N LEU A 10 11.31 -4.38 8.41
CA LEU A 10 10.76 -3.13 7.89
C LEU A 10 10.54 -2.16 9.06
N ILE A 11 11.38 -1.13 9.16
CA ILE A 11 11.35 -0.10 10.21
C ILE A 11 9.97 0.54 10.36
N LEU A 12 9.16 0.53 9.30
CA LEU A 12 7.78 0.99 9.31
C LEU A 12 6.87 0.20 10.25
N MET A 13 7.07 -1.12 10.37
CA MET A 13 6.26 -1.99 11.22
C MET A 13 6.39 -1.65 12.71
N LYS A 14 7.49 -1.00 13.13
CA LYS A 14 7.63 -0.54 14.53
C LYS A 14 6.69 0.61 14.87
N SER A 15 6.19 1.33 13.86
CA SER A 15 5.33 2.50 14.04
C SER A 15 3.84 2.14 14.06
N LEU A 16 3.47 1.02 13.43
CA LEU A 16 2.12 0.46 13.48
C LEU A 16 1.90 -0.22 14.83
N SER A 17 0.87 0.18 15.55
CA SER A 17 0.44 -0.49 16.77
C SER A 17 -0.92 -1.14 16.57
N ARG A 18 -1.11 -2.34 17.14
CA ARG A 18 -2.45 -2.93 17.32
C ARG A 18 -3.35 -2.08 18.22
N ARG A 19 -2.80 -1.06 18.89
CA ARG A 19 -3.54 -0.09 19.70
C ARG A 19 -3.98 1.15 18.91
N ASP A 20 -3.49 1.31 17.68
CA ASP A 20 -3.94 2.42 16.84
C ASP A 20 -5.37 2.15 16.34
N PRO A 21 -6.19 3.19 16.11
CA PRO A 21 -7.58 3.02 15.70
C PRO A 21 -7.72 2.27 14.37
N ASP A 22 -8.65 1.31 14.30
CA ASP A 22 -8.88 0.48 13.12
C ASP A 22 -9.09 1.31 11.85
N ARG A 23 -9.90 2.38 11.93
CA ARG A 23 -10.16 3.26 10.79
C ARG A 23 -8.89 3.93 10.27
N LEU A 24 -7.96 4.33 11.15
CA LEU A 24 -6.68 4.90 10.75
C LEU A 24 -5.83 3.84 10.03
N LEU A 25 -5.76 2.62 10.58
CA LEU A 25 -4.98 1.53 10.01
C LEU A 25 -5.49 1.13 8.63
N HIS A 26 -6.81 0.98 8.45
CA HIS A 26 -7.39 0.70 7.14
C HIS A 26 -7.11 1.83 6.13
N MET A 27 -7.29 3.09 6.52
CA MET A 27 -6.98 4.23 5.64
C MET A 27 -5.52 4.22 5.21
N PHE A 28 -4.59 3.94 6.14
CA PHE A 28 -3.18 3.81 5.82
C PHE A 28 -2.89 2.65 4.86
N GLY A 29 -3.54 1.49 5.06
CA GLY A 29 -3.44 0.35 4.14
C GLY A 29 -3.92 0.69 2.72
N CYS A 30 -5.08 1.35 2.60
CA CYS A 30 -5.61 1.84 1.33
C CYS A 30 -4.65 2.82 0.65
N ASP A 31 -4.12 3.82 1.39
CA ASP A 31 -3.20 4.80 0.82
C ASP A 31 -1.89 4.15 0.32
N CYS A 32 -1.38 3.13 1.01
CA CYS A 32 -0.21 2.36 0.56
C CYS A 32 -0.48 1.64 -0.76
N ALA A 33 -1.64 1.01 -0.88
CA ALA A 33 -2.04 0.30 -2.09
C ALA A 33 -2.31 1.29 -3.24
N GLU A 34 -3.04 2.37 -3.03
CA GLU A 34 -3.29 3.40 -4.05
C GLU A 34 -2.00 4.02 -4.58
N ARG A 35 -1.00 4.24 -3.72
CA ARG A 35 0.30 4.69 -4.18
C ARG A 35 0.97 3.67 -5.08
N ALA A 36 0.93 2.39 -4.74
CA ALA A 36 1.42 1.34 -5.63
C ALA A 36 0.69 1.33 -6.98
N LEU A 37 -0.62 1.58 -6.99
CA LEU A 37 -1.42 1.67 -8.22
C LEU A 37 -0.93 2.79 -9.11
N TYR A 38 -0.72 3.96 -8.51
CA TYR A 38 -0.23 5.13 -9.20
C TYR A 38 1.17 4.92 -9.80
N GLN A 39 2.06 4.19 -9.12
CA GLN A 39 3.38 3.87 -9.65
C GLN A 39 3.32 2.90 -10.84
N LEU A 40 2.47 1.87 -10.76
CA LEU A 40 2.25 0.94 -11.89
C LEU A 40 1.69 1.66 -13.12
N GLN A 41 0.68 2.51 -12.94
CA GLN A 41 0.07 3.26 -14.05
C GLN A 41 1.04 4.22 -14.73
N LYS A 42 2.08 4.70 -14.03
CA LYS A 42 3.16 5.50 -14.63
C LYS A 42 4.10 4.67 -15.50
N GLY A 43 4.20 3.37 -15.25
CA GLY A 43 5.08 2.45 -15.98
C GLY A 43 4.52 1.95 -17.31
N ASP A 44 3.37 2.48 -17.77
CA ASP A 44 2.63 2.02 -18.95
C ASP A 44 2.03 0.60 -18.80
N ASP A 45 2.07 0.03 -17.59
CA ASP A 45 1.41 -1.23 -17.29
C ASP A 45 -0.10 -1.02 -17.09
N SER A 46 -0.90 -1.82 -17.82
CA SER A 46 -2.34 -1.84 -17.60
C SER A 46 -2.64 -2.51 -16.27
N VAL A 47 -3.00 -1.72 -15.26
CA VAL A 47 -3.49 -2.27 -14.01
C VAL A 47 -4.96 -2.68 -14.17
N PRO A 48 -5.32 -3.94 -13.85
CA PRO A 48 -6.71 -4.38 -13.93
C PRO A 48 -7.64 -3.48 -13.11
N VAL A 49 -8.77 -3.11 -13.72
CA VAL A 49 -9.78 -2.18 -13.13
C VAL A 49 -10.26 -2.66 -11.76
N ILE A 50 -10.31 -3.97 -11.54
CA ILE A 50 -10.76 -4.59 -10.30
C ILE A 50 -9.98 -4.12 -9.06
N PHE A 51 -8.70 -3.75 -9.19
CA PHE A 51 -7.92 -3.27 -8.04
C PHE A 51 -8.33 -1.85 -7.63
N GLY A 52 -8.67 -0.99 -8.60
CA GLY A 52 -9.26 0.31 -8.32
C GLY A 52 -10.64 0.17 -7.69
N GLU A 53 -11.47 -0.75 -8.21
CA GLU A 53 -12.78 -1.04 -7.65
C GLU A 53 -12.71 -1.59 -6.22
N LEU A 54 -11.77 -2.50 -5.94
CA LEU A 54 -11.58 -3.08 -4.61
C LEU A 54 -11.22 -2.00 -3.58
N LEU A 55 -10.35 -1.06 -3.94
CA LEU A 55 -9.96 0.04 -3.05
C LEU A 55 -11.12 1.02 -2.81
N ARG A 56 -11.88 1.37 -3.86
CA ARG A 56 -13.10 2.18 -3.74
C ARG A 56 -14.11 1.51 -2.81
N LEU A 57 -14.43 0.23 -3.03
CA LEU A 57 -15.35 -0.53 -2.17
C LEU A 57 -14.85 -0.62 -0.73
N LYS A 58 -13.53 -0.75 -0.52
CA LYS A 58 -12.96 -0.74 0.82
C LYS A 58 -13.19 0.60 1.52
N ARG A 59 -13.04 1.73 0.81
CA ARG A 59 -13.33 3.06 1.37
C ARG A 59 -14.82 3.24 1.68
N GLU A 60 -15.70 2.83 0.78
CA GLU A 60 -17.15 2.81 1.03
C GLU A 60 -17.53 1.94 2.23
N TRP A 61 -16.87 0.80 2.41
CA TRP A 61 -17.06 -0.08 3.57
C TRP A 61 -16.66 0.61 4.88
N LEU A 62 -15.55 1.37 4.89
CA LEU A 62 -15.14 2.17 6.06
C LEU A 62 -16.15 3.27 6.43
N GLU A 63 -16.97 3.70 5.48
CA GLU A 63 -18.04 4.67 5.67
C GLU A 63 -19.41 4.02 5.94
N GLY A 64 -19.49 2.69 5.91
CA GLY A 64 -20.72 1.93 6.10
C GLY A 64 -21.65 1.95 4.88
N ALA A 65 -21.16 2.37 3.71
CA ALA A 65 -21.90 2.40 2.45
C ALA A 65 -21.83 1.07 1.67
N CYS A 66 -20.92 0.18 2.05
CA CYS A 66 -20.71 -1.13 1.45
C CYS A 66 -20.71 -2.22 2.54
N THR A 67 -21.27 -3.39 2.25
CA THR A 67 -21.30 -4.52 3.20
C THR A 67 -20.00 -5.33 3.15
N SER A 68 -19.69 -6.07 4.22
CA SER A 68 -18.54 -6.98 4.21
C SER A 68 -18.68 -8.08 3.15
N GLU A 69 -19.90 -8.48 2.79
CA GLU A 69 -20.14 -9.48 1.74
C GLU A 69 -19.74 -8.96 0.35
N GLN A 70 -20.14 -7.73 0.02
CA GLN A 70 -19.75 -7.06 -1.23
C GLN A 70 -18.23 -6.91 -1.32
N LEU A 71 -17.58 -6.47 -0.23
CA LEU A 71 -16.12 -6.35 -0.16
C LEU A 71 -15.41 -7.70 -0.35
N ARG A 72 -15.90 -8.77 0.29
CA ARG A 72 -15.34 -10.12 0.14
C ARG A 72 -15.51 -10.69 -1.26
N SER A 73 -16.63 -10.41 -1.93
CA SER A 73 -16.89 -10.87 -3.31
C SER A 73 -15.82 -10.32 -4.26
N VAL A 74 -15.64 -9.00 -4.29
CA VAL A 74 -14.66 -8.36 -5.19
C VAL A 74 -13.22 -8.71 -4.81
N ARG A 75 -12.95 -8.89 -3.51
CA ARG A 75 -11.66 -9.41 -3.05
C ARG A 75 -11.36 -10.80 -3.61
N ALA A 76 -12.32 -11.73 -3.55
CA ALA A 76 -12.14 -13.09 -4.05
C ALA A 76 -11.89 -13.10 -5.57
N GLU A 77 -12.58 -12.24 -6.32
CA GLU A 77 -12.33 -12.05 -7.75
C GLU A 77 -10.91 -11.52 -8.02
N ALA A 78 -10.43 -10.55 -7.23
CA ALA A 78 -9.08 -10.03 -7.33
C ALA A 78 -8.02 -11.09 -6.98
N GLU A 79 -8.25 -11.92 -5.96
CA GLU A 79 -7.38 -13.06 -5.59
C GLU A 79 -7.33 -14.12 -6.69
N ALA A 80 -8.47 -14.43 -7.31
CA ALA A 80 -8.54 -15.34 -8.45
C ALA A 80 -7.76 -14.79 -9.66
N LEU A 81 -7.86 -13.48 -9.92
CA LEU A 81 -7.11 -12.82 -10.98
C LEU A 81 -5.59 -12.87 -10.75
N ILE A 82 -5.13 -12.64 -9.51
CA ILE A 82 -3.70 -12.80 -9.16
C ILE A 82 -3.25 -14.22 -9.43
N SER A 83 -4.03 -15.21 -8.99
CA SER A 83 -3.70 -16.63 -9.11
C SER A 83 -3.68 -17.11 -10.56
N SER A 84 -4.50 -16.53 -11.45
CA SER A 84 -4.51 -16.88 -12.86
C SER A 84 -3.48 -16.11 -13.69
N SER A 85 -3.12 -14.89 -13.27
CA SER A 85 -2.14 -14.05 -13.99
C SER A 85 -0.70 -14.38 -13.63
N PHE A 86 -0.46 -14.79 -12.39
CA PHE A 86 0.86 -15.14 -11.89
C PHE A 86 0.88 -16.61 -11.46
N GLY A 87 1.85 -17.35 -11.98
CA GLY A 87 2.13 -18.71 -11.50
C GLY A 87 2.73 -18.71 -10.08
N GLU A 88 3.60 -19.67 -9.80
CA GLU A 88 4.23 -19.80 -8.49
C GLU A 88 5.32 -18.73 -8.24
N GLU A 89 5.88 -18.16 -9.31
CA GLU A 89 6.96 -17.16 -9.22
C GLU A 89 6.51 -15.89 -8.50
N GLU A 90 7.40 -15.35 -7.67
CA GLU A 90 7.21 -14.08 -6.97
C GLU A 90 7.89 -12.97 -7.77
N CYS A 91 7.10 -12.01 -8.26
CA CYS A 91 7.60 -10.82 -8.95
C CYS A 91 7.02 -9.55 -8.32
N GLY A 92 7.65 -8.41 -8.61
CA GLY A 92 7.23 -7.12 -8.06
C GLY A 92 5.76 -6.78 -8.36
N GLN A 93 5.30 -7.07 -9.57
CA GLN A 93 3.90 -6.85 -9.97
C GLN A 93 2.92 -7.67 -9.13
N LYS A 94 3.21 -8.96 -8.91
CA LYS A 94 2.40 -9.84 -8.05
C LYS A 94 2.36 -9.34 -6.60
N MET A 95 3.49 -8.87 -6.06
CA MET A 95 3.56 -8.29 -4.71
C MET A 95 2.71 -7.02 -4.60
N LEU A 96 2.74 -6.16 -5.62
CA LEU A 96 1.87 -4.99 -5.67
C LEU A 96 0.40 -5.40 -5.76
N TRP A 97 0.04 -6.38 -6.59
CA TRP A 97 -1.35 -6.81 -6.71
C TRP A 97 -1.91 -7.36 -5.39
N ARG A 98 -1.08 -8.13 -4.67
CA ARG A 98 -1.40 -8.60 -3.31
C ARG A 98 -1.56 -7.47 -2.31
N SER A 99 -0.91 -6.32 -2.50
CA SER A 99 -1.08 -5.17 -1.60
C SER A 99 -2.50 -4.60 -1.65
N TYR A 100 -3.18 -4.63 -2.80
CA TYR A 100 -4.60 -4.23 -2.92
C TYR A 100 -5.52 -5.18 -2.18
N VAL A 101 -5.30 -6.48 -2.38
CA VAL A 101 -6.05 -7.53 -1.67
C VAL A 101 -5.83 -7.39 -0.17
N ALA A 102 -4.59 -7.20 0.27
CA ALA A 102 -4.26 -6.97 1.68
C ALA A 102 -4.96 -5.72 2.23
N ALA A 103 -4.99 -4.60 1.49
CA ALA A 103 -5.67 -3.39 1.93
C ALA A 103 -7.18 -3.60 2.17
N SER A 104 -7.79 -4.56 1.47
CA SER A 104 -9.20 -4.90 1.64
C SER A 104 -9.52 -5.75 2.88
N GLU A 105 -8.51 -6.31 3.57
CA GLU A 105 -8.67 -7.11 4.78
C GLU A 105 -9.56 -6.43 5.84
N GLU A 106 -10.42 -7.20 6.50
CA GLU A 106 -11.28 -6.71 7.59
C GLU A 106 -10.51 -6.50 8.89
N ASP A 107 -9.43 -7.26 9.12
CA ASP A 107 -8.51 -6.98 10.23
C ASP A 107 -7.65 -5.76 9.88
N ALA A 108 -7.86 -4.66 10.60
CA ALA A 108 -7.23 -3.38 10.33
C ALA A 108 -5.70 -3.42 10.41
N PHE A 109 -5.16 -4.16 11.36
CA PHE A 109 -3.71 -4.27 11.53
C PHE A 109 -3.08 -5.08 10.40
N ARG A 110 -3.69 -6.19 9.99
CA ARG A 110 -3.26 -6.97 8.83
C ARG A 110 -3.38 -6.15 7.55
N ALA A 111 -4.48 -5.42 7.37
CA ALA A 111 -4.67 -4.54 6.21
C ALA A 111 -3.53 -3.54 6.08
N ALA A 112 -3.24 -2.80 7.15
CA ALA A 112 -2.15 -1.82 7.19
C ALA A 112 -0.78 -2.48 6.94
N LYS A 113 -0.48 -3.55 7.69
CA LYS A 113 0.84 -4.19 7.68
C LYS A 113 1.14 -4.83 6.33
N ASP A 114 0.22 -5.65 5.83
CA ASP A 114 0.48 -6.48 4.66
C ASP A 114 0.39 -5.64 3.37
N ALA A 115 -0.52 -4.66 3.29
CA ALA A 115 -0.56 -3.70 2.19
C ALA A 115 0.70 -2.83 2.14
N SER A 116 1.15 -2.29 3.28
CA SER A 116 2.36 -1.47 3.33
C SER A 116 3.61 -2.25 2.91
N MET A 117 3.72 -3.52 3.35
CA MET A 117 4.83 -4.39 2.98
C MET A 117 4.80 -4.76 1.50
N GLY A 118 3.63 -5.17 0.98
CA GLY A 118 3.46 -5.48 -0.44
C GLY A 118 3.81 -4.30 -1.34
N ALA A 119 3.34 -3.09 -0.98
CA ALA A 119 3.65 -1.86 -1.73
C ALA A 119 5.15 -1.51 -1.71
N VAL A 120 5.81 -1.60 -0.55
CA VAL A 120 7.26 -1.31 -0.44
C VAL A 120 8.10 -2.28 -1.25
N LEU A 121 7.85 -3.58 -1.08
CA LEU A 121 8.64 -4.61 -1.74
C LEU A 121 8.34 -4.64 -3.23
N GLY A 122 7.06 -4.63 -3.63
CA GLY A 122 6.70 -4.68 -5.05
C GLY A 122 7.20 -3.45 -5.83
N ASN A 123 7.16 -2.25 -5.26
CA ASN A 123 7.74 -1.07 -5.91
C ASN A 123 9.27 -1.18 -6.06
N ALA A 124 9.97 -1.73 -5.04
CA ALA A 124 11.41 -1.91 -5.11
C ALA A 124 11.81 -2.96 -6.16
N GLU A 125 11.09 -4.09 -6.21
CA GLU A 125 11.32 -5.13 -7.21
C GLU A 125 11.05 -4.63 -8.63
N LEU A 126 9.90 -3.97 -8.87
CA LEU A 126 9.57 -3.42 -10.19
C LEU A 126 10.58 -2.39 -10.67
N ALA A 127 11.08 -1.53 -9.77
CA ALA A 127 12.08 -0.53 -10.14
C ALA A 127 13.39 -1.17 -10.64
N THR A 128 13.62 -2.45 -10.31
CA THR A 128 14.82 -3.20 -10.69
C THR A 128 14.55 -4.33 -11.68
N GLU A 129 13.34 -4.39 -12.23
CA GLU A 129 12.95 -5.43 -13.16
C GLU A 129 13.79 -5.37 -14.45
N GLY A 130 14.26 -6.53 -14.92
CA GLY A 130 15.13 -6.64 -16.09
C GLY A 130 16.60 -6.28 -15.88
N MET A 131 17.01 -5.91 -14.65
CA MET A 131 18.41 -5.72 -14.29
C MET A 131 19.06 -7.03 -13.83
N ASP A 132 20.36 -7.21 -14.09
CA ASP A 132 21.12 -8.37 -13.61
C ASP A 132 21.17 -8.37 -12.07
N GLU A 133 21.02 -9.54 -11.48
CA GLU A 133 20.93 -9.69 -10.04
C GLU A 133 22.20 -9.34 -9.29
N GLU A 134 23.34 -9.52 -9.95
CA GLU A 134 24.67 -9.26 -9.40
C GLU A 134 25.18 -7.84 -9.70
N ASP A 135 24.39 -7.02 -10.41
CA ASP A 135 24.74 -5.63 -10.69
C ASP A 135 24.61 -4.77 -9.43
N ASP A 136 25.71 -4.18 -9.00
CA ASP A 136 25.74 -3.21 -7.90
C ASP A 136 24.73 -2.07 -8.13
N ALA A 137 24.51 -1.66 -9.39
CA ALA A 137 23.51 -0.64 -9.74
C ALA A 137 22.07 -1.10 -9.44
N ARG A 138 21.75 -2.39 -9.65
CA ARG A 138 20.46 -2.97 -9.26
C ARG A 138 20.28 -2.89 -7.75
N ILE A 139 21.29 -3.32 -7.01
CA ILE A 139 21.25 -3.36 -5.54
C ILE A 139 21.04 -1.95 -4.96
N ASP A 140 21.75 -0.96 -5.50
CA ASP A 140 21.62 0.43 -5.05
C ASP A 140 20.26 1.02 -5.41
N LEU A 141 19.76 0.83 -6.63
CA LEU A 141 18.43 1.29 -7.05
C LEU A 141 17.31 0.66 -6.22
N TRP A 142 17.41 -0.65 -5.92
CA TRP A 142 16.47 -1.35 -5.06
C TRP A 142 16.44 -0.73 -3.67
N ARG A 143 17.62 -0.48 -3.06
CA ARG A 143 17.74 0.12 -1.73
C ARG A 143 17.18 1.54 -1.69
N GLU A 144 17.49 2.35 -2.70
CA GLU A 144 16.99 3.72 -2.81
C GLU A 144 15.47 3.75 -2.93
N THR A 145 14.89 2.90 -3.79
CA THR A 145 13.44 2.80 -3.96
C THR A 145 12.77 2.32 -2.67
N LEU A 146 13.31 1.29 -2.03
CA LEU A 146 12.84 0.78 -0.75
C LEU A 146 12.85 1.88 0.34
N GLN A 147 13.92 2.69 0.40
CA GLN A 147 14.06 3.76 1.38
C GLN A 147 13.11 4.92 1.10
N ARG A 148 12.91 5.29 -0.16
CA ARG A 148 11.95 6.30 -0.59
C ARG A 148 10.52 5.90 -0.21
N GLU A 149 10.13 4.65 -0.47
CA GLU A 149 8.79 4.16 -0.13
C GLU A 149 8.59 4.07 1.39
N LYS A 150 9.58 3.60 2.15
CA LYS A 150 9.54 3.64 3.62
C LYS A 150 9.42 5.06 4.16
N SER A 151 10.14 6.01 3.58
CA SER A 151 10.08 7.42 3.99
C SER A 151 8.68 8.00 3.75
N TRP A 152 8.11 7.78 2.56
CA TRP A 152 6.75 8.22 2.23
C TRP A 152 5.72 7.60 3.17
N GLN A 153 5.73 6.27 3.34
CA GLN A 153 4.78 5.56 4.19
C GLN A 153 4.85 6.04 5.64
N LYS A 154 6.06 6.32 6.17
CA LYS A 154 6.24 6.86 7.53
C LYS A 154 5.64 8.25 7.64
N LYS A 155 5.94 9.15 6.70
CA LYS A 155 5.37 10.51 6.69
C LYS A 155 3.83 10.45 6.59
N ARG A 156 3.30 9.61 5.70
CA ARG A 156 1.85 9.46 5.49
C ARG A 156 1.15 8.92 6.73
N TYR A 157 1.70 7.89 7.37
CA TYR A 157 1.18 7.33 8.61
C TYR A 157 1.12 8.38 9.73
N LEU A 158 2.21 9.12 9.94
CA LEU A 158 2.26 10.17 10.95
C LEU A 158 1.26 11.29 10.67
N TRP A 159 1.09 11.66 9.40
CA TRP A 159 0.09 12.63 8.98
C TRP A 159 -1.33 12.14 9.29
N LEU A 160 -1.71 10.93 8.84
CA LEU A 160 -3.00 10.30 9.15
C LEU A 160 -3.26 10.25 10.66
N LYS A 161 -2.23 9.92 11.45
CA LYS A 161 -2.32 9.88 12.91
C LYS A 161 -2.61 11.25 13.52
N LYS A 162 -1.94 12.30 13.08
CA LYS A 162 -2.23 13.68 13.51
C LYS A 162 -3.63 14.12 13.08
N THR A 163 -4.02 13.84 11.83
CA THR A 163 -5.36 14.17 11.32
C THR A 163 -6.44 13.44 12.09
N TYR A 164 -6.24 12.16 12.42
CA TYR A 164 -7.16 11.40 13.26
C TYR A 164 -7.23 11.95 14.69
N GLN A 165 -6.10 12.35 15.29
CA GLN A 165 -6.10 12.97 16.63
C GLN A 165 -6.90 14.29 16.65
N TRP A 166 -6.86 15.05 15.56
CA TRP A 166 -7.58 16.31 15.42
C TRP A 166 -9.06 16.14 15.05
N ALA A 167 -9.37 15.36 14.02
CA ALA A 167 -10.72 15.21 13.46
C ALA A 167 -11.50 14.00 14.00
N GLY A 168 -10.81 13.05 14.64
CA GLY A 168 -11.37 11.75 15.03
C GLY A 168 -11.84 10.94 13.83
N GLY A 169 -13.00 10.30 13.96
CA GLY A 169 -13.63 9.52 12.90
C GLY A 169 -14.08 10.33 11.66
N ARG A 170 -14.04 11.67 11.71
CA ARG A 170 -14.40 12.55 10.57
C ARG A 170 -13.27 12.73 9.55
N MET A 171 -12.17 11.99 9.68
CA MET A 171 -10.99 12.10 8.81
C MET A 171 -11.27 11.82 7.33
N THR A 172 -12.28 11.00 6.98
CA THR A 172 -12.51 10.63 5.56
C THR A 172 -13.00 11.79 4.70
N PHE A 173 -13.65 12.81 5.29
CA PHE A 173 -14.03 14.02 4.56
C PHE A 173 -12.84 14.88 4.12
N LEU A 174 -11.68 14.71 4.76
CA LEU A 174 -10.47 15.49 4.51
C LEU A 174 -9.55 14.82 3.47
N ILE A 175 -9.78 13.55 3.15
CA ILE A 175 -8.93 12.74 2.29
C ILE A 175 -9.81 12.15 1.20
N ARG A 176 -10.00 12.91 0.11
CA ARG A 176 -10.70 12.38 -1.07
C ARG A 176 -9.87 11.27 -1.71
N GLU A 177 -10.56 10.30 -2.30
CA GLU A 177 -9.95 9.19 -3.03
C GLU A 177 -8.97 9.72 -4.09
N GLY A 178 -7.83 9.03 -4.25
CA GLY A 178 -6.86 9.34 -5.31
C GLY A 178 -6.03 10.61 -5.14
N THR A 179 -6.32 11.48 -4.16
CA THR A 179 -5.44 12.60 -3.80
C THR A 179 -4.38 12.14 -2.80
N ILE A 180 -3.25 11.64 -3.34
CA ILE A 180 -2.02 11.45 -2.57
C ILE A 180 -1.39 12.84 -2.36
N GLU A 181 -1.96 13.65 -1.48
CA GLU A 181 -1.27 14.86 -1.02
C GLU A 181 0.06 14.41 -0.40
N THR A 182 1.16 14.81 -1.05
CA THR A 182 2.48 14.61 -0.47
C THR A 182 2.55 15.45 0.80
N PRO A 183 3.01 14.89 1.94
CA PRO A 183 3.07 15.61 3.22
C PRO A 183 3.86 16.93 3.18
N ASP A 184 4.65 17.15 2.14
CA ASP A 184 5.38 18.40 1.90
C ASP A 184 4.44 19.57 1.53
N GLU A 185 3.20 19.31 1.10
CA GLU A 185 2.16 20.34 0.81
C GLU A 185 1.34 20.73 2.04
N VAL A 186 1.25 19.86 3.06
CA VAL A 186 0.46 20.13 4.29
C VAL A 186 1.26 20.90 5.34
N ALA A 187 2.55 21.14 5.09
CA ALA A 187 3.40 21.97 5.95
C ALA A 187 3.07 23.48 5.91
N LEU A 188 2.06 23.91 5.16
CA LEU A 188 1.77 25.34 4.96
C LEU A 188 0.66 25.94 5.84
N HIS A 189 -0.15 25.14 6.57
CA HIS A 189 -1.32 25.70 7.27
C HIS A 189 -1.62 25.07 8.64
N VAL A 190 -0.62 24.91 9.50
CA VAL A 190 -0.85 24.69 10.93
C VAL A 190 0.04 25.65 11.72
N ASP A 191 -0.47 26.86 11.92
CA ASP A 191 -0.04 27.77 13.00
C ASP A 191 -0.68 27.34 14.33
#